data_AF-A0A3D4P1J4-F1
#
_entry.id   AF-A0A3D4P1J4-F1
#
_cell.length_a   1.000
_cell.length_b   1.000
_cell.length_c   1.000
_cell.angle_alpha   90.00
_cell.angle_beta   90.00
_cell.angle_gamma   90.00
#
_symmetry.space_group_name_H-M   'P 1'
#
loop_
_entity.id
_entity.type
_entity.pdbx_description
1 polymer ?
#
loop_
_entity_poly.entity_id
_entity_poly.type
_entity_poly.pdbx_seq_one_letter_code
_entity_poly.pdbx_strand_id
1 'polypeptide(L)'
;MASRDSREYEFIPRIINPVKMKRARFFAADGHVRESRKVLVEKMPWLVTDVLPDPQSVLAAVSGEPSVFLFDDTGLAILDAKALRSRSPDSVFVLLSFQPYIQFAPPQAAAQKYPYTTGADLVFAVNRDAFPPESIILPAVRAAEDLLNIKKHSSLRRFIFHIVDDEPRWFSQFLPVLYAIIGQRADVMITRTYEESLSFLFGVEEESKIRAESRLPRGHGDDVVCLITDIFFPKGDELQSGAGRDLIRLVNRRFPRIPVIIASKAKEAHELQGLGFVLPKGDPGSLEKLREHILNFTGMGDFLVSDDEGRELHRAKNIQEICGILLQAEKDNEEARRLRQLLENYGDKDKFSTWLYMHSYRELGDRLRPRRSRGRELITLLKRNLQVEIARLDRTPLAMGGEKIFHLPDLLAALRSLPPETIQPYSDNDIISSWLDRRGYPELAEELRPIHGSGTELRQTLVEIVDKWITVYRERDSRP
;
A
#
# COMPACT_ATOMS: atom_id res chain seq x y z
N MET A 1 37.49 6.47 34.85
CA MET A 1 36.78 5.64 33.85
C MET A 1 35.72 6.52 33.21
N ALA A 2 35.98 7.06 32.02
CA ALA A 2 34.97 7.77 31.26
C ALA A 2 33.85 6.78 30.89
N SER A 3 32.58 7.14 31.14
CA SER A 3 31.45 6.36 30.66
C SER A 3 31.63 6.16 29.16
N ARG A 4 31.60 4.91 28.70
CA ARG A 4 31.33 4.66 27.29
C ARG A 4 29.87 5.06 27.10
N ASP A 5 29.63 6.33 26.80
CA ASP A 5 28.35 6.78 26.27
C ASP A 5 28.05 5.91 25.05
N SER A 6 27.16 4.96 25.25
CA SER A 6 26.84 3.98 24.25
C SER A 6 26.04 4.71 23.17
N ARG A 7 26.72 5.19 22.12
CA ARG A 7 26.15 5.91 20.96
C ARG A 7 24.73 5.43 20.61
N GLU A 8 23.73 6.27 20.82
CA GLU A 8 22.35 6.00 20.41
C GLU A 8 22.26 5.90 18.88
N TYR A 9 21.26 5.17 18.39
CA TYR A 9 20.95 5.08 16.96
C TYR A 9 19.71 5.91 16.66
N GLU A 10 19.68 6.52 15.47
CA GLU A 10 18.53 7.27 14.99
C GLU A 10 17.42 6.31 14.52
N PHE A 11 16.18 6.55 14.97
CA PHE A 11 15.02 5.89 14.39
C PHE A 11 14.66 6.57 13.07
N ILE A 12 14.82 5.85 11.96
CA ILE A 12 14.42 6.31 10.63
C ILE A 12 13.10 5.61 10.29
N PRO A 13 11.95 6.31 10.31
CA PRO A 13 10.68 5.74 9.93
C PRO A 13 10.64 5.43 8.43
N ARG A 14 9.73 4.56 8.03
CA ARG A 14 9.48 4.29 6.63
C ARG A 14 8.72 5.47 6.02
N ILE A 15 9.25 6.06 4.94
CA ILE A 15 8.54 7.10 4.18
C ILE A 15 7.83 6.41 3.03
N ILE A 16 6.51 6.33 3.09
CA ILE A 16 5.69 5.67 2.05
C ILE A 16 5.19 6.71 1.07
N ASN A 17 4.57 7.77 1.58
CA ASN A 17 4.09 8.91 0.78
C ASN A 17 5.00 10.12 1.04
N PRO A 18 6.15 10.25 0.33
CA PRO A 18 7.04 11.39 0.49
C PRO A 18 6.35 12.71 0.13
N VAL A 19 5.36 12.66 -0.78
CA VAL A 19 4.49 13.78 -1.10
C VAL A 19 3.10 13.50 -0.58
N LYS A 20 2.66 14.35 0.35
CA LYS A 20 1.26 14.46 0.75
C LYS A 20 0.52 15.43 -0.15
N MET A 21 -0.68 15.05 -0.56
CA MET A 21 -1.61 15.91 -1.25
C MET A 21 -1.92 17.14 -0.37
N LYS A 22 -1.77 18.34 -0.92
CA LYS A 22 -1.97 19.60 -0.19
C LYS A 22 -3.32 20.23 -0.46
N ARG A 23 -3.86 20.03 -1.67
CA ARG A 23 -5.14 20.62 -2.08
C ARG A 23 -6.04 19.62 -2.78
N ALA A 24 -7.31 19.63 -2.42
CA ALA A 24 -8.38 18.98 -3.19
C ALA A 24 -9.36 20.04 -3.70
N ARG A 25 -9.46 20.14 -5.02
CA ARG A 25 -10.25 21.17 -5.69
C ARG A 25 -11.44 20.53 -6.40
N PHE A 26 -12.63 20.94 -6.02
CA PHE A 26 -13.88 20.38 -6.51
C PHE A 26 -14.46 21.29 -7.58
N PHE A 27 -14.56 20.77 -8.80
CA PHE A 27 -15.30 21.40 -9.89
C PHE A 27 -16.33 20.41 -10.43
N ALA A 28 -17.48 20.36 -9.75
CA ALA A 28 -18.56 19.44 -10.05
C ALA A 28 -19.89 20.20 -10.05
N ALA A 29 -20.82 19.81 -10.93
CA ALA A 29 -22.19 20.31 -10.95
C ALA A 29 -23.05 19.68 -9.84
N ASP A 30 -22.81 18.41 -9.48
CA ASP A 30 -23.51 17.73 -8.40
C ASP A 30 -23.11 18.28 -7.00
N GLY A 31 -24.13 18.63 -6.20
CA GLY A 31 -23.94 19.19 -4.86
C GLY A 31 -23.36 18.21 -3.85
N HIS A 32 -23.70 16.93 -3.92
CA HIS A 32 -23.20 15.90 -3.00
C HIS A 32 -21.72 15.65 -3.22
N VAL A 33 -21.24 15.71 -4.47
CA VAL A 33 -19.80 15.65 -4.77
C VAL A 33 -19.08 16.80 -4.08
N ARG A 34 -19.58 18.04 -4.18
CA ARG A 34 -18.96 19.20 -3.51
C ARG A 34 -19.02 19.09 -1.98
N GLU A 35 -20.12 18.58 -1.44
CA GLU A 35 -20.31 18.43 0.01
C GLU A 35 -19.45 17.32 0.61
N SER A 36 -19.11 16.29 -0.17
CA SER A 36 -18.24 15.18 0.27
C SER A 36 -16.84 15.60 0.69
N ARG A 37 -16.44 16.85 0.40
CA ARG A 37 -15.21 17.46 0.94
C ARG A 37 -15.13 17.39 2.48
N LYS A 38 -16.26 17.31 3.19
CA LYS A 38 -16.29 17.18 4.65
C LYS A 38 -15.56 15.92 5.12
N VAL A 39 -15.69 14.81 4.39
CA VAL A 39 -14.96 13.56 4.65
C VAL A 39 -13.45 13.80 4.57
N LEU A 40 -13.00 14.56 3.57
CA LEU A 40 -11.57 14.88 3.43
C LEU A 40 -11.08 15.79 4.55
N VAL A 41 -11.86 16.79 4.96
CA VAL A 41 -11.50 17.69 6.08
C VAL A 41 -11.35 16.91 7.39
N GLU A 42 -12.24 15.94 7.63
CA GLU A 42 -12.19 15.08 8.82
C GLU A 42 -11.01 14.10 8.77
N LYS A 43 -10.82 13.41 7.63
CA LYS A 43 -9.86 12.29 7.52
C LYS A 43 -8.46 12.69 7.05
N MET A 44 -8.29 13.88 6.49
CA MET A 44 -7.02 14.41 5.97
C MET A 44 -6.83 15.86 6.46
N PRO A 45 -6.51 16.09 7.74
CA PRO A 45 -6.50 17.43 8.36
C PRO A 45 -5.47 18.41 7.76
N TRP A 46 -4.48 17.91 7.03
CA TRP A 46 -3.51 18.75 6.30
C TRP A 46 -3.99 19.20 4.92
N LEU A 47 -5.09 18.65 4.43
CA LEU A 47 -5.59 18.87 3.07
C LEU A 47 -6.53 20.08 3.04
N VAL A 48 -6.16 21.09 2.26
CA VAL A 48 -7.05 22.24 2.01
C VAL A 48 -8.07 21.85 0.93
N THR A 49 -9.35 22.07 1.18
CA THR A 49 -10.42 21.77 0.22
C THR A 49 -11.05 23.05 -0.32
N ASP A 50 -11.13 23.15 -1.65
CA ASP A 50 -11.64 24.31 -2.37
C ASP A 50 -12.81 23.90 -3.28
N VAL A 51 -13.88 24.69 -3.35
CA VAL A 51 -14.97 24.51 -4.33
C VAL A 51 -14.84 25.59 -5.39
N LEU A 52 -14.71 25.18 -6.63
CA LEU A 52 -14.51 26.04 -7.79
C LEU A 52 -15.86 26.27 -8.49
N PRO A 53 -16.37 27.52 -8.56
CA PRO A 53 -17.73 27.77 -9.07
C PRO A 53 -17.82 27.79 -10.60
N ASP A 54 -16.73 28.07 -11.30
CA ASP A 54 -16.73 28.29 -12.75
C ASP A 54 -15.41 27.85 -13.43
N PRO A 55 -15.39 27.65 -14.76
CA PRO A 55 -14.17 27.26 -15.48
C PRO A 55 -12.97 28.20 -15.31
N GLN A 56 -13.19 29.51 -15.15
CA GLN A 56 -12.08 30.45 -14.97
C GLN A 56 -11.40 30.24 -13.61
N SER A 57 -12.19 29.95 -12.57
CA SER A 57 -11.66 29.61 -11.25
C SER A 57 -10.79 28.35 -11.28
N VAL A 58 -11.11 27.36 -12.13
CA VAL A 58 -10.27 26.16 -12.34
C VAL A 58 -8.93 26.52 -12.97
N LEU A 59 -8.94 27.37 -13.99
CA LEU A 59 -7.72 27.84 -14.66
C LEU A 59 -6.86 28.72 -13.76
N ALA A 60 -7.47 29.46 -12.83
CA ALA A 60 -6.78 30.30 -11.86
C ALA A 60 -6.23 29.50 -10.66
N ALA A 61 -6.85 28.37 -10.32
CA ALA A 61 -6.47 27.55 -9.18
C ALA A 61 -5.23 26.68 -9.41
N VAL A 62 -4.63 26.73 -10.60
CA VAL A 62 -3.40 26.02 -10.93
C VAL A 62 -2.25 26.47 -10.01
N SER A 63 -1.62 25.53 -9.32
CA SER A 63 -0.47 25.79 -8.43
C SER A 63 0.64 24.77 -8.65
N GLY A 64 1.86 25.10 -8.19
CA GLY A 64 2.98 24.17 -8.10
C GLY A 64 2.92 23.24 -6.89
N GLU A 65 1.83 23.26 -6.11
CA GLU A 65 1.64 22.37 -4.97
C GLU A 65 0.96 21.07 -5.40
N PRO A 66 1.29 19.92 -4.77
CA PRO A 66 0.59 18.65 -4.97
C PRO A 66 -0.91 18.81 -4.80
N SER A 67 -1.65 18.62 -5.89
CA SER A 67 -3.08 18.91 -5.92
C SER A 67 -3.90 17.84 -6.63
N VAL A 68 -5.13 17.63 -6.19
CA VAL A 68 -6.11 16.79 -6.89
C VAL A 68 -7.27 17.66 -7.34
N PHE A 69 -7.64 17.54 -8.61
CA PHE A 69 -8.85 18.14 -9.15
C PHE A 69 -9.90 17.06 -9.31
N LEU A 70 -11.07 17.28 -8.71
CA LEU A 70 -12.19 16.36 -8.64
C LEU A 70 -13.32 16.92 -9.50
N PHE A 71 -13.63 16.21 -10.56
CA PHE A 71 -14.64 16.59 -11.54
C PHE A 71 -15.78 15.58 -11.55
N ASP A 72 -17.02 16.03 -11.75
CA ASP A 72 -18.08 15.15 -12.25
C ASP A 72 -18.14 15.20 -13.78
N ASP A 73 -19.06 14.42 -14.37
CA ASP A 73 -19.20 14.34 -15.83
C ASP A 73 -19.44 15.72 -16.47
N THR A 74 -20.27 16.55 -15.84
CA THR A 74 -20.59 17.89 -16.35
C THR A 74 -19.37 18.81 -16.25
N GLY A 75 -18.69 18.81 -15.10
CA GLY A 75 -17.53 19.65 -14.85
C GLY A 75 -16.38 19.35 -15.80
N LEU A 76 -16.06 18.08 -16.03
CA LEU A 76 -14.97 17.74 -16.96
C LEU A 76 -15.35 17.99 -18.43
N ALA A 77 -16.62 17.79 -18.81
CA ALA A 77 -17.09 17.97 -20.18
C ALA A 77 -17.00 19.42 -20.69
N ILE A 78 -17.08 20.41 -19.79
CA ILE A 78 -17.03 21.84 -20.15
C ILE A 78 -15.62 22.45 -20.07
N LEU A 79 -14.61 21.65 -19.73
CA LEU A 79 -13.23 22.10 -19.56
C LEU A 79 -12.32 21.63 -20.71
N ASP A 80 -11.35 22.48 -21.06
CA ASP A 80 -10.17 22.04 -21.80
C ASP A 80 -9.14 21.44 -20.84
N ALA A 81 -9.28 20.14 -20.56
CA ALA A 81 -8.40 19.41 -19.66
C ALA A 81 -6.93 19.39 -20.16
N LYS A 82 -6.70 19.46 -21.48
CA LYS A 82 -5.33 19.49 -22.05
C LYS A 82 -4.65 20.80 -21.72
N ALA A 83 -5.34 21.92 -21.91
CA ALA A 83 -4.83 23.24 -21.54
C ALA A 83 -4.54 23.32 -20.03
N LEU A 84 -5.44 22.80 -19.18
CA LEU A 84 -5.25 22.81 -17.73
C LEU A 84 -4.04 21.96 -17.29
N ARG A 85 -3.87 20.77 -17.86
CA ARG A 85 -2.77 19.85 -17.53
C ARG A 85 -1.40 20.45 -17.81
N SER A 86 -1.24 21.18 -18.92
CA SER A 86 0.03 21.82 -19.28
C SER A 86 0.53 22.84 -18.25
N ARG A 87 -0.37 23.38 -17.43
CA ARG A 87 -0.07 24.39 -16.41
C ARG A 87 0.10 23.78 -15.01
N SER A 88 -0.29 22.51 -14.81
CA SER A 88 -0.40 21.85 -13.51
C SER A 88 0.36 20.52 -13.48
N PRO A 89 1.70 20.50 -13.59
CA PRO A 89 2.49 19.25 -13.64
C PRO A 89 2.40 18.42 -12.35
N ASP A 90 1.99 19.06 -11.25
CA ASP A 90 1.92 18.49 -9.91
C ASP A 90 0.48 18.14 -9.50
N SER A 91 -0.42 18.07 -10.48
CA SER A 91 -1.84 17.80 -10.26
C SER A 91 -2.29 16.49 -10.87
N VAL A 92 -3.26 15.85 -10.22
CA VAL A 92 -3.94 14.65 -10.71
C VAL A 92 -5.41 14.98 -10.94
N PHE A 93 -5.94 14.63 -12.10
CA PHE A 93 -7.34 14.88 -12.46
C PHE A 93 -8.15 13.61 -12.28
N VAL A 94 -9.18 13.69 -11.45
CA VAL A 94 -10.06 12.58 -11.10
C VAL A 94 -11.45 12.87 -11.63
N LEU A 95 -11.99 11.97 -12.45
CA LEU A 95 -13.38 11.99 -12.88
C LEU A 95 -14.21 11.09 -11.96
N LEU A 96 -15.23 11.67 -11.34
CA LEU A 96 -16.27 11.02 -10.54
C LEU A 96 -17.52 10.87 -11.42
N SER A 97 -17.59 9.78 -12.18
CA SER A 97 -18.59 9.58 -13.22
C SER A 97 -19.86 8.94 -12.68
N PHE A 98 -21.01 9.57 -12.93
CA PHE A 98 -22.35 9.03 -12.73
C PHE A 98 -22.88 8.31 -13.98
N GLN A 99 -22.20 8.44 -15.14
CA GLN A 99 -22.64 7.83 -16.39
C GLN A 99 -22.45 6.31 -16.36
N PRO A 100 -23.52 5.49 -16.43
CA PRO A 100 -23.38 4.03 -16.37
C PRO A 100 -22.46 3.50 -17.47
N TYR A 101 -22.53 4.06 -18.67
CA TYR A 101 -21.68 3.62 -19.77
C TYR A 101 -20.18 3.78 -19.44
N ILE A 102 -19.75 4.88 -18.83
CA ILE A 102 -18.34 5.07 -18.43
C ILE A 102 -17.95 4.07 -17.33
N GLN A 103 -18.87 3.73 -16.44
CA GLN A 103 -18.61 2.85 -15.30
C GLN A 103 -18.37 1.38 -15.68
N PHE A 104 -18.85 0.95 -16.85
CA PHE A 104 -18.75 -0.42 -17.36
C PHE A 104 -17.96 -0.55 -18.66
N ALA A 105 -17.48 0.56 -19.23
CA ALA A 105 -16.79 0.54 -20.50
C ALA A 105 -15.27 0.62 -20.33
N PRO A 106 -14.51 -0.10 -21.16
CA PRO A 106 -13.08 0.10 -21.24
C PRO A 106 -12.73 1.53 -21.66
N PRO A 107 -11.50 2.01 -21.36
CA PRO A 107 -11.08 3.39 -21.63
C PRO A 107 -11.35 3.86 -23.07
N GLN A 108 -11.08 3.01 -24.06
CA GLN A 108 -11.23 3.33 -25.48
C GLN A 108 -12.70 3.56 -25.85
N ALA A 109 -13.60 2.67 -25.41
CA ALA A 109 -15.03 2.78 -25.66
C ALA A 109 -15.65 3.98 -24.93
N ALA A 110 -15.21 4.24 -23.70
CA ALA A 110 -15.62 5.43 -22.93
C ALA A 110 -15.18 6.72 -23.65
N ALA A 111 -13.92 6.79 -24.11
CA ALA A 111 -13.39 7.94 -24.83
C ALA A 111 -14.10 8.20 -26.16
N GLN A 112 -14.48 7.15 -26.90
CA GLN A 112 -15.21 7.31 -28.16
C GLN A 112 -16.58 7.97 -27.97
N LYS A 113 -17.31 7.58 -26.92
CA LYS A 113 -18.65 8.12 -26.64
C LYS A 113 -18.62 9.41 -25.84
N TYR A 114 -17.66 9.54 -24.93
CA TYR A 114 -17.48 10.66 -24.01
C TYR A 114 -16.01 11.13 -24.03
N PRO A 115 -15.61 11.94 -25.04
CA PRO A 115 -14.20 12.31 -25.24
C PRO A 115 -13.52 12.99 -24.05
N TYR A 116 -14.28 13.67 -23.20
CA TYR A 116 -13.77 14.34 -21.99
C TYR A 116 -13.14 13.37 -20.98
N THR A 117 -13.49 12.08 -21.03
CA THR A 117 -12.89 11.04 -20.16
C THR A 117 -11.37 10.93 -20.32
N THR A 118 -10.85 11.25 -21.51
CA THR A 118 -9.40 11.30 -21.79
C THR A 118 -8.66 12.39 -21.03
N GLY A 119 -9.38 13.36 -20.45
CA GLY A 119 -8.80 14.42 -19.63
C GLY A 119 -8.43 13.98 -18.21
N ALA A 120 -9.00 12.86 -17.74
CA ALA A 120 -8.80 12.35 -16.39
C ALA A 120 -7.59 11.38 -16.32
N ASP A 121 -6.84 11.45 -15.22
CA ASP A 121 -5.83 10.44 -14.87
C ASP A 121 -6.47 9.22 -14.22
N LEU A 122 -7.54 9.43 -13.44
CA LEU A 122 -8.28 8.39 -12.75
C LEU A 122 -9.77 8.60 -12.97
N VAL A 123 -10.50 7.51 -13.19
CA VAL A 123 -11.96 7.53 -13.38
C VAL A 123 -12.57 6.64 -12.32
N PHE A 124 -13.43 7.21 -11.48
CA PHE A 124 -14.18 6.49 -10.46
C PHE A 124 -15.66 6.49 -10.83
N ALA A 125 -16.33 5.38 -10.53
CA ALA A 125 -17.76 5.30 -10.59
C ALA A 125 -18.36 5.94 -9.34
N VAL A 126 -19.41 6.75 -9.51
CA VAL A 126 -20.24 7.29 -8.43
C VAL A 126 -21.70 6.89 -8.64
N ASN A 127 -22.35 6.40 -7.58
CA ASN A 127 -23.75 5.99 -7.58
C ASN A 127 -24.31 6.24 -6.18
N ARG A 128 -25.44 6.94 -6.11
CA ARG A 128 -26.00 7.39 -4.82
C ARG A 128 -26.37 6.25 -3.86
N ASP A 129 -26.66 5.06 -4.39
CA ASP A 129 -27.11 3.92 -3.59
C ASP A 129 -25.94 2.99 -3.21
N ALA A 130 -25.09 2.66 -4.18
CA ALA A 130 -24.06 1.63 -4.01
C ALA A 130 -22.67 2.18 -3.65
N PHE A 131 -22.33 3.38 -4.14
CA PHE A 131 -21.00 3.99 -3.96
C PHE A 131 -21.15 5.53 -3.98
N PRO A 132 -21.73 6.11 -2.91
CA PRO A 132 -21.98 7.54 -2.83
C PRO A 132 -20.67 8.35 -2.80
N PRO A 133 -20.68 9.65 -3.16
CA PRO A 133 -19.49 10.49 -3.15
C PRO A 133 -18.68 10.41 -1.84
N GLU A 134 -19.37 10.39 -0.70
CA GLU A 134 -18.79 10.30 0.65
C GLU A 134 -17.88 9.08 0.85
N SER A 135 -18.20 7.93 0.22
CA SER A 135 -17.42 6.71 0.35
C SER A 135 -16.28 6.60 -0.68
N ILE A 136 -16.37 7.35 -1.79
CA ILE A 136 -15.43 7.31 -2.90
C ILE A 136 -14.36 8.40 -2.82
N ILE A 137 -14.70 9.56 -2.23
CA ILE A 137 -13.83 10.73 -2.28
C ILE A 137 -12.46 10.50 -1.62
N LEU A 138 -12.45 9.86 -0.46
CA LEU A 138 -11.20 9.56 0.26
C LEU A 138 -10.32 8.57 -0.52
N PRO A 139 -10.81 7.38 -0.95
CA PRO A 139 -10.06 6.49 -1.84
C PRO A 139 -9.57 7.16 -3.12
N ALA A 140 -10.36 8.05 -3.73
CA ALA A 140 -9.98 8.73 -4.97
C ALA A 140 -8.82 9.71 -4.76
N VAL A 141 -8.85 10.49 -3.66
CA VAL A 141 -7.74 11.38 -3.29
C VAL A 141 -6.48 10.58 -2.92
N ARG A 142 -6.64 9.44 -2.22
CA ARG A 142 -5.52 8.55 -1.91
C ARG A 142 -4.89 7.95 -3.16
N ALA A 143 -5.69 7.43 -4.09
CA ALA A 143 -5.19 6.92 -5.37
C ALA A 143 -4.50 8.00 -6.20
N ALA A 144 -4.97 9.24 -6.13
CA ALA A 144 -4.30 10.37 -6.76
C ALA A 144 -2.94 10.69 -6.11
N GLU A 145 -2.85 10.65 -4.78
CA GLU A 145 -1.59 10.81 -4.05
C GLU A 145 -0.60 9.68 -4.40
N ASP A 146 -1.07 8.42 -4.40
CA ASP A 146 -0.28 7.24 -4.77
C ASP A 146 0.25 7.37 -6.21
N LEU A 147 -0.60 7.74 -7.17
CA LEU A 147 -0.22 7.95 -8.57
C LEU A 147 0.86 9.03 -8.73
N LEU A 148 0.73 10.14 -8.01
CA LEU A 148 1.72 11.23 -8.03
C LEU A 148 3.06 10.75 -7.49
N ASN A 149 3.04 10.04 -6.36
CA ASN A 149 4.23 9.51 -5.73
C ASN A 149 4.93 8.44 -6.59
N ILE A 150 4.17 7.54 -7.21
CA ILE A 150 4.70 6.53 -8.14
C ILE A 150 5.40 7.20 -9.33
N LYS A 151 4.75 8.19 -9.95
CA LYS A 151 5.29 8.90 -11.12
C LYS A 151 6.54 9.72 -10.81
N LYS A 152 6.59 10.39 -9.66
CA LYS A 152 7.65 11.36 -9.33
C LYS A 152 8.81 10.81 -8.52
N HIS A 153 8.56 9.80 -7.69
CA HIS A 153 9.53 9.28 -6.74
C HIS A 153 9.92 7.84 -7.05
N SER A 154 10.20 7.57 -8.32
CA SER A 154 10.64 6.25 -8.82
C SER A 154 12.04 5.83 -8.33
N SER A 155 12.83 6.76 -7.78
CA SER A 155 14.15 6.46 -7.21
C SER A 155 14.10 5.84 -5.81
N LEU A 156 12.96 5.93 -5.13
CA LEU A 156 12.73 5.32 -3.82
C LEU A 156 12.00 4.00 -4.04
N ARG A 157 12.44 2.91 -3.37
CA ARG A 157 11.73 1.63 -3.43
C ARG A 157 10.30 1.85 -2.90
N ARG A 158 9.32 1.51 -3.74
CA ARG A 158 7.90 1.57 -3.37
C ARG A 158 7.37 0.17 -3.14
N PHE A 159 6.20 0.10 -2.52
CA PHE A 159 5.47 -1.14 -2.33
C PHE A 159 4.10 -0.90 -2.91
N ILE A 160 3.87 -1.49 -4.08
CA ILE A 160 2.73 -1.13 -4.91
C ILE A 160 1.81 -2.33 -5.07
N PHE A 161 0.52 -2.13 -4.78
CA PHE A 161 -0.55 -2.99 -5.25
C PHE A 161 -0.91 -2.56 -6.67
N HIS A 162 -0.60 -3.41 -7.64
CA HIS A 162 -0.96 -3.17 -9.03
C HIS A 162 -2.35 -3.75 -9.28
N ILE A 163 -3.33 -2.89 -9.51
CA ILE A 163 -4.72 -3.25 -9.80
C ILE A 163 -4.97 -3.10 -11.29
N VAL A 164 -5.52 -4.14 -11.91
CA VAL A 164 -5.85 -4.16 -13.34
C VAL A 164 -7.30 -4.55 -13.55
N ASP A 165 -8.10 -3.57 -13.96
CA ASP A 165 -9.51 -3.75 -14.29
C ASP A 165 -9.95 -2.60 -15.21
N ASP A 166 -10.65 -2.92 -16.29
CA ASP A 166 -11.10 -1.92 -17.25
C ASP A 166 -12.39 -1.22 -16.83
N GLU A 167 -13.16 -1.78 -15.88
CA GLU A 167 -14.41 -1.22 -15.37
C GLU A 167 -14.19 -0.33 -14.13
N PRO A 168 -14.39 1.01 -14.22
CA PRO A 168 -14.25 1.90 -13.08
C PRO A 168 -15.08 1.51 -11.87
N ARG A 169 -16.25 0.91 -12.11
CA ARG A 169 -17.14 0.43 -11.06
C ARG A 169 -16.46 -0.54 -10.11
N TRP A 170 -15.67 -1.48 -10.63
CA TRP A 170 -15.12 -2.55 -9.82
C TRP A 170 -14.10 -2.01 -8.82
N PHE A 171 -13.09 -1.28 -9.28
CA PHE A 171 -12.10 -0.75 -8.36
C PHE A 171 -12.66 0.37 -7.46
N SER A 172 -13.67 1.13 -7.91
CA SER A 172 -14.34 2.11 -7.03
C SER A 172 -15.00 1.46 -5.81
N GLN A 173 -15.58 0.26 -5.98
CA GLN A 173 -16.13 -0.52 -4.87
C GLN A 173 -15.01 -1.18 -4.03
N PHE A 174 -13.92 -1.57 -4.66
CA PHE A 174 -12.85 -2.35 -4.04
C PHE A 174 -11.85 -1.51 -3.23
N LEU A 175 -11.47 -0.32 -3.71
CA LEU A 175 -10.44 0.51 -3.10
C LEU A 175 -10.72 0.91 -1.65
N PRO A 176 -11.96 1.27 -1.23
CA PRO A 176 -12.23 1.54 0.19
C PRO A 176 -11.80 0.38 1.09
N VAL A 177 -12.09 -0.86 0.66
CA VAL A 177 -11.75 -2.06 1.42
C VAL A 177 -10.24 -2.32 1.38
N LEU A 178 -9.62 -2.21 0.20
CA LEU A 178 -8.18 -2.40 0.08
C LEU A 178 -7.41 -1.40 0.96
N TYR A 179 -7.77 -0.12 0.91
CA TYR A 179 -7.12 0.93 1.71
C TYR A 179 -7.33 0.75 3.22
N ALA A 180 -8.44 0.14 3.64
CA ALA A 180 -8.66 -0.24 5.04
C ALA A 180 -7.77 -1.42 5.47
N ILE A 181 -7.37 -2.30 4.55
CA ILE A 181 -6.47 -3.44 4.83
C ILE A 181 -5.01 -2.98 4.83
N ILE A 182 -4.59 -2.26 3.79
CA ILE A 182 -3.18 -1.89 3.63
C ILE A 182 -2.78 -0.68 4.49
N GLY A 183 -3.75 0.09 4.99
CA GLY A 183 -3.49 1.32 5.74
C GLY A 183 -2.67 2.27 4.88
N GLN A 184 -1.58 2.83 5.41
CA GLN A 184 -0.59 3.58 4.62
C GLN A 184 0.66 2.75 4.28
N ARG A 185 0.62 1.41 4.30
CA ARG A 185 1.81 0.56 4.10
C ARG A 185 2.23 0.38 2.64
N ALA A 186 1.38 0.74 1.69
CA ALA A 186 1.62 0.53 0.28
C ALA A 186 0.80 1.52 -0.56
N ASP A 187 1.30 1.78 -1.77
CA ASP A 187 0.59 2.54 -2.79
C ASP A 187 -0.31 1.62 -3.62
N VAL A 188 -1.27 2.23 -4.29
CA VAL A 188 -2.04 1.57 -5.33
C VAL A 188 -1.75 2.18 -6.71
N MET A 189 -1.42 1.33 -7.67
CA MET A 189 -1.39 1.66 -9.09
C MET A 189 -2.59 1.04 -9.79
N ILE A 190 -3.39 1.83 -10.47
CA ILE A 190 -4.52 1.35 -11.27
C ILE A 190 -4.15 1.45 -12.75
N THR A 191 -4.34 0.37 -13.48
CA THR A 191 -4.25 0.32 -14.95
C THR A 191 -5.49 -0.35 -15.51
N ARG A 192 -5.88 0.01 -16.72
CA ARG A 192 -7.14 -0.41 -17.36
C ARG A 192 -6.92 -1.15 -18.68
N THR A 193 -5.68 -1.25 -19.16
CA THR A 193 -5.32 -2.03 -20.35
C THR A 193 -4.04 -2.85 -20.14
N TYR A 194 -3.80 -3.78 -21.05
CA TYR A 194 -2.57 -4.56 -21.07
C TYR A 194 -1.33 -3.69 -21.29
N GLU A 195 -1.41 -2.71 -22.19
CA GLU A 195 -0.31 -1.81 -22.54
C GLU A 195 0.05 -0.89 -21.36
N GLU A 196 -0.95 -0.37 -20.64
CA GLU A 196 -0.72 0.40 -19.41
C GLU A 196 -0.01 -0.46 -18.34
N SER A 197 -0.43 -1.72 -18.20
CA SER A 197 0.20 -2.68 -17.28
C SER A 197 1.65 -2.98 -17.66
N LEU A 198 1.93 -3.20 -18.96
CA LEU A 198 3.28 -3.41 -19.45
C LEU A 198 4.16 -2.18 -19.25
N SER A 199 3.62 -0.99 -19.55
CA SER A 199 4.32 0.28 -19.39
C SER A 199 4.68 0.49 -17.93
N PHE A 200 3.74 0.26 -17.01
CA PHE A 200 3.99 0.36 -15.58
C PHE A 200 5.02 -0.66 -15.09
N LEU A 201 4.85 -1.95 -15.38
CA LEU A 201 5.71 -3.02 -14.85
C LEU A 201 7.11 -3.04 -15.46
N PHE A 202 7.21 -2.75 -16.75
CA PHE A 202 8.40 -3.01 -17.57
C PHE A 202 8.94 -1.75 -18.28
N GLY A 203 8.18 -0.67 -18.33
CA GLY A 203 8.57 0.55 -19.07
C GLY A 203 8.48 0.40 -20.59
N VAL A 204 7.66 -0.54 -21.08
CA VAL A 204 7.44 -0.80 -22.51
C VAL A 204 5.96 -1.05 -22.78
N GLU A 205 5.48 -0.72 -23.97
CA GLU A 205 4.07 -0.93 -24.36
C GLU A 205 3.83 -2.26 -25.09
N GLU A 206 4.89 -2.98 -25.45
CA GLU A 206 4.82 -4.25 -26.18
C GLU A 206 5.62 -5.34 -25.46
N GLU A 207 5.03 -6.54 -25.30
CA GLU A 207 5.69 -7.67 -24.63
C GLU A 207 6.99 -8.09 -25.35
N SER A 208 7.03 -7.98 -26.68
CA SER A 208 8.22 -8.26 -27.51
C SER A 208 9.45 -7.43 -27.14
N LYS A 209 9.25 -6.26 -26.50
CA LYS A 209 10.32 -5.37 -26.06
C LYS A 209 10.85 -5.72 -24.67
N ILE A 210 10.26 -6.70 -23.98
CA ILE A 210 10.75 -7.20 -22.70
C ILE A 210 11.99 -8.05 -22.95
N ARG A 211 13.17 -7.50 -22.60
CA ARG A 211 14.45 -8.19 -22.72
C ARG A 211 14.63 -9.27 -21.64
N ALA A 212 15.19 -10.41 -22.03
CA ALA A 212 15.39 -11.57 -21.17
C ALA A 212 16.40 -11.29 -20.03
N GLU A 213 17.53 -10.61 -20.31
CA GLU A 213 18.61 -10.49 -19.32
C GLU A 213 18.66 -9.17 -18.52
N SER A 214 17.95 -8.11 -18.90
CA SER A 214 18.03 -6.83 -18.19
C SER A 214 16.90 -6.64 -17.18
N ARG A 215 17.22 -6.32 -15.93
CA ARG A 215 16.31 -5.54 -15.06
C ARG A 215 15.96 -4.29 -15.85
N LEU A 216 14.70 -4.13 -16.27
CA LEU A 216 14.31 -3.00 -17.11
C LEU A 216 14.39 -1.74 -16.25
N PRO A 217 15.30 -0.78 -16.56
CA PRO A 217 15.59 0.34 -15.67
C PRO A 217 14.46 1.39 -15.59
N ARG A 218 13.32 1.16 -16.24
CA ARG A 218 12.22 2.13 -16.37
C ARG A 218 10.87 1.62 -15.87
N GLY A 219 10.75 0.35 -15.48
CA GLY A 219 9.50 -0.23 -14.96
C GLY A 219 9.49 -0.37 -13.44
N HIS A 220 8.30 -0.44 -12.87
CA HIS A 220 8.03 -0.55 -11.43
C HIS A 220 7.80 -2.00 -10.96
N GLY A 221 8.02 -3.01 -11.79
CA GLY A 221 7.79 -4.41 -11.38
C GLY A 221 8.58 -4.84 -10.14
N ASP A 222 9.73 -4.22 -9.88
CA ASP A 222 10.50 -4.42 -8.64
C ASP A 222 9.92 -3.77 -7.38
N ASP A 223 8.98 -2.85 -7.52
CA ASP A 223 8.25 -2.21 -6.43
C ASP A 223 6.88 -2.87 -6.17
N VAL A 224 6.40 -3.72 -7.07
CA VAL A 224 5.09 -4.39 -6.91
C VAL A 224 5.16 -5.49 -5.86
N VAL A 225 4.22 -5.46 -4.91
CA VAL A 225 4.04 -6.48 -3.87
C VAL A 225 2.86 -7.40 -4.10
N CYS A 226 1.91 -7.00 -4.93
CA CYS A 226 0.75 -7.80 -5.26
C CYS A 226 0.17 -7.32 -6.59
N LEU A 227 -0.18 -8.27 -7.45
CA LEU A 227 -1.01 -8.01 -8.62
C LEU A 227 -2.45 -8.42 -8.30
N ILE A 228 -3.40 -7.53 -8.48
CA ILE A 228 -4.83 -7.80 -8.38
C ILE A 228 -5.44 -7.52 -9.75
N THR A 229 -5.95 -8.54 -10.43
CA THR A 229 -6.33 -8.39 -11.84
C THR A 229 -7.58 -9.19 -12.17
N ASP A 230 -8.42 -8.64 -13.05
CA ASP A 230 -9.37 -9.45 -13.80
C ASP A 230 -8.63 -10.29 -14.86
N ILE A 231 -9.30 -11.31 -15.38
CA ILE A 231 -8.79 -12.18 -16.45
C ILE A 231 -9.15 -11.66 -17.85
N PHE A 232 -10.17 -10.79 -17.95
CA PHE A 232 -10.60 -10.14 -19.19
C PHE A 232 -10.47 -8.63 -19.06
N PHE A 233 -9.74 -8.03 -19.99
CA PHE A 233 -9.65 -6.58 -20.18
C PHE A 233 -9.02 -6.31 -21.56
N PRO A 234 -8.98 -5.04 -22.03
CA PRO A 234 -8.50 -4.71 -23.37
C PRO A 234 -7.01 -5.00 -23.60
N LYS A 235 -6.70 -5.44 -24.82
CA LYS A 235 -5.33 -5.56 -25.38
C LYS A 235 -5.36 -5.18 -26.85
N GLY A 236 -4.61 -4.14 -27.21
CA GLY A 236 -4.73 -3.50 -28.51
C GLY A 236 -6.17 -3.06 -28.80
N ASP A 237 -6.69 -3.48 -29.97
CA ASP A 237 -8.06 -3.18 -30.40
C ASP A 237 -9.10 -4.18 -29.86
N GLU A 238 -8.67 -5.27 -29.22
CA GLU A 238 -9.57 -6.28 -28.66
C GLU A 238 -10.02 -5.87 -27.25
N LEU A 239 -11.24 -5.33 -27.15
CA LEU A 239 -11.80 -4.80 -25.90
C LEU A 239 -12.07 -5.85 -24.81
N GLN A 240 -12.25 -7.11 -25.19
CA GLN A 240 -12.54 -8.23 -24.28
C GLN A 240 -11.61 -9.39 -24.61
N SER A 241 -10.34 -9.21 -24.27
CA SER A 241 -9.28 -10.17 -24.58
C SER A 241 -8.90 -11.01 -23.35
N GLY A 242 -8.24 -12.14 -23.56
CA GLY A 242 -7.63 -12.93 -22.48
C GLY A 242 -6.39 -12.29 -21.82
N ALA A 243 -6.22 -10.97 -21.92
CA ALA A 243 -5.02 -10.25 -21.49
C ALA A 243 -4.66 -10.43 -20.03
N GLY A 244 -5.65 -10.61 -19.14
CA GLY A 244 -5.36 -10.90 -17.74
C GLY A 244 -4.67 -12.24 -17.57
N ARG A 245 -5.05 -13.25 -18.36
CA ARG A 245 -4.36 -14.56 -18.36
C ARG A 245 -2.90 -14.41 -18.81
N ASP A 246 -2.67 -13.60 -19.84
CA ASP A 246 -1.32 -13.31 -20.33
C ASP A 246 -0.48 -12.56 -19.30
N LEU A 247 -1.07 -11.53 -18.66
CA LEU A 247 -0.40 -10.74 -17.62
C LEU A 247 -0.02 -11.59 -16.41
N ILE A 248 -0.93 -12.44 -15.93
CA ILE A 248 -0.70 -13.35 -14.80
C ILE A 248 0.47 -14.29 -15.10
N ARG A 249 0.51 -14.90 -16.29
CA ARG A 249 1.60 -15.78 -16.71
C ARG A 249 2.92 -15.03 -16.83
N LEU A 250 2.90 -13.82 -17.40
CA LEU A 250 4.08 -12.97 -17.55
C LEU A 250 4.66 -12.57 -16.19
N VAL A 251 3.81 -12.14 -15.25
CA VAL A 251 4.23 -11.75 -13.88
C VAL A 251 4.75 -12.95 -13.11
N ASN A 252 4.08 -14.11 -13.13
CA ASN A 252 4.58 -15.32 -12.48
C ASN A 252 5.96 -15.75 -13.03
N ARG A 253 6.16 -15.62 -14.35
CA ARG A 253 7.44 -15.95 -15.00
C ARG A 253 8.54 -14.96 -14.64
N ARG A 254 8.26 -13.65 -14.65
CA ARG A 254 9.28 -12.60 -14.55
C ARG A 254 9.50 -12.08 -13.13
N PHE A 255 8.48 -12.18 -12.29
CA PHE A 255 8.48 -11.78 -10.88
C PHE A 255 7.81 -12.86 -9.99
N PRO A 256 8.41 -14.06 -9.85
CA PRO A 256 7.82 -15.18 -9.10
C PRO A 256 7.50 -14.89 -7.62
N ARG A 257 8.02 -13.80 -7.08
CA ARG A 257 7.76 -13.33 -5.71
C ARG A 257 6.39 -12.64 -5.55
N ILE A 258 5.82 -12.11 -6.63
CA ILE A 258 4.61 -11.28 -6.60
C ILE A 258 3.40 -12.22 -6.48
N PRO A 259 2.69 -12.24 -5.33
CA PRO A 259 1.41 -12.92 -5.25
C PRO A 259 0.40 -12.26 -6.20
N VAL A 260 -0.43 -13.10 -6.82
CA VAL A 260 -1.48 -12.69 -7.74
C VAL A 260 -2.84 -12.99 -7.12
N ILE A 261 -3.71 -12.00 -7.08
CA ILE A 261 -5.14 -12.13 -6.75
C ILE A 261 -5.92 -11.99 -8.05
N ILE A 262 -6.62 -13.05 -8.42
CA ILE A 262 -7.42 -13.13 -9.64
C ILE A 262 -8.85 -12.77 -9.27
N ALA A 263 -9.22 -11.53 -9.51
CA ALA A 263 -10.55 -11.03 -9.22
C ALA A 263 -11.47 -11.35 -10.41
N SER A 264 -12.14 -12.51 -10.41
CA SER A 264 -13.05 -12.86 -11.51
C SER A 264 -14.15 -13.82 -11.06
N LYS A 265 -15.30 -13.74 -11.75
CA LYS A 265 -16.40 -14.72 -11.60
C LYS A 265 -16.35 -15.82 -12.66
N ALA A 266 -15.48 -15.70 -13.66
CA ALA A 266 -15.46 -16.62 -14.78
C ALA A 266 -14.94 -18.00 -14.33
N LYS A 267 -15.47 -19.07 -14.94
CA LYS A 267 -15.03 -20.44 -14.62
C LYS A 267 -13.56 -20.63 -14.97
N GLU A 268 -13.11 -19.96 -16.02
CA GLU A 268 -11.75 -19.91 -16.54
C GLU A 268 -10.72 -19.45 -15.51
N ALA A 269 -11.14 -18.70 -14.48
CA ALA A 269 -10.26 -18.33 -13.37
C ALA A 269 -9.75 -19.55 -12.58
N HIS A 270 -10.53 -20.65 -12.55
CA HIS A 270 -10.13 -21.89 -11.87
C HIS A 270 -8.92 -22.54 -12.52
N GLU A 271 -8.74 -22.35 -13.84
CA GLU A 271 -7.56 -22.84 -14.57
C GLU A 271 -6.26 -22.14 -14.15
N LEU A 272 -6.37 -21.02 -13.43
CA LEU A 272 -5.25 -20.19 -12.97
C LEU A 272 -4.98 -20.32 -11.46
N GLN A 273 -5.66 -21.23 -10.74
CA GLN A 273 -5.47 -21.40 -9.29
C GLN A 273 -4.03 -21.74 -8.89
N GLY A 274 -3.25 -22.39 -9.77
CA GLY A 274 -1.82 -22.65 -9.55
C GLY A 274 -0.92 -21.41 -9.69
N LEU A 275 -1.45 -20.30 -10.21
CA LEU A 275 -0.72 -19.06 -10.50
C LEU A 275 -1.19 -17.88 -9.64
N GLY A 276 -2.24 -18.04 -8.84
CA GLY A 276 -2.80 -16.99 -8.00
C GLY A 276 -4.02 -17.42 -7.20
N PHE A 277 -4.39 -16.59 -6.23
CA PHE A 277 -5.58 -16.77 -5.42
C PHE A 277 -6.80 -16.22 -6.14
N VAL A 278 -7.80 -17.07 -6.37
CA VAL A 278 -9.03 -16.68 -7.04
C VAL A 278 -9.97 -16.03 -6.03
N LEU A 279 -10.29 -14.76 -6.26
CA LEU A 279 -11.26 -13.99 -5.49
C LEU A 279 -12.56 -13.84 -6.31
N PRO A 280 -13.66 -14.51 -5.94
CA PRO A 280 -14.94 -14.32 -6.60
C PRO A 280 -15.45 -12.90 -6.33
N LYS A 281 -15.55 -12.06 -7.39
CA LYS A 281 -16.01 -10.66 -7.27
C LYS A 281 -17.40 -10.61 -6.60
N GLY A 282 -17.60 -9.84 -5.53
CA GLY A 282 -18.94 -9.54 -5.00
C GLY A 282 -19.57 -10.58 -4.06
N ASP A 283 -18.83 -11.59 -3.61
CA ASP A 283 -19.34 -12.52 -2.58
C ASP A 283 -19.14 -11.92 -1.16
N PRO A 284 -20.13 -11.99 -0.25
CA PRO A 284 -20.02 -11.40 1.09
C PRO A 284 -18.85 -11.92 1.95
N GLY A 285 -18.48 -13.20 1.81
CA GLY A 285 -17.34 -13.81 2.52
C GLY A 285 -15.98 -13.59 1.84
N SER A 286 -15.94 -12.86 0.73
CA SER A 286 -14.70 -12.60 -0.03
C SER A 286 -13.76 -11.63 0.67
N LEU A 287 -14.29 -10.70 1.47
CA LEU A 287 -13.51 -9.62 2.08
C LEU A 287 -12.57 -10.10 3.20
N GLU A 288 -13.04 -11.01 4.07
CA GLU A 288 -12.18 -11.55 5.13
C GLU A 288 -11.08 -12.43 4.54
N LYS A 289 -11.44 -13.31 3.58
CA LYS A 289 -10.46 -14.12 2.85
C LYS A 289 -9.45 -13.27 2.09
N LEU A 290 -9.90 -12.16 1.49
CA LEU A 290 -9.04 -11.19 0.84
C LEU A 290 -8.09 -10.54 1.84
N ARG A 291 -8.59 -10.10 3.00
CA ARG A 291 -7.79 -9.52 4.08
C ARG A 291 -6.71 -10.51 4.52
N GLU A 292 -7.09 -11.73 4.87
CA GLU A 292 -6.16 -12.80 5.25
C GLU A 292 -5.13 -13.05 4.15
N HIS A 293 -5.56 -13.13 2.89
CA HIS A 293 -4.66 -13.35 1.76
C HIS A 293 -3.66 -12.20 1.59
N ILE A 294 -4.12 -10.95 1.63
CA ILE A 294 -3.25 -9.77 1.54
C ILE A 294 -2.25 -9.80 2.70
N LEU A 295 -2.69 -10.00 3.93
CA LEU A 295 -1.82 -10.00 5.11
C LEU A 295 -0.75 -11.11 5.01
N ASN A 296 -1.15 -12.33 4.66
CA ASN A 296 -0.25 -13.49 4.65
C ASN A 296 0.75 -13.46 3.48
N PHE A 297 0.34 -13.02 2.29
CA PHE A 297 1.17 -13.18 1.09
C PHE A 297 2.00 -11.95 0.73
N THR A 298 1.62 -10.76 1.21
CA THR A 298 2.33 -9.49 0.93
C THR A 298 3.33 -9.10 2.03
N GLY A 299 3.40 -9.88 3.11
CA GLY A 299 4.31 -9.64 4.25
C GLY A 299 3.78 -8.63 5.27
N MET A 300 2.52 -8.18 5.12
CA MET A 300 1.87 -7.24 6.05
C MET A 300 1.43 -7.87 7.37
N GLY A 301 1.17 -9.18 7.39
CA GLY A 301 0.84 -9.95 8.59
C GLY A 301 2.07 -10.58 9.26
N ASP A 302 1.82 -11.61 10.06
CA ASP A 302 2.87 -12.42 10.69
C ASP A 302 3.76 -13.11 9.63
N PHE A 303 4.99 -13.43 10.00
CA PHE A 303 5.86 -14.26 9.18
C PHE A 303 5.49 -15.74 9.34
N LEU A 304 4.80 -16.29 8.33
CA LEU A 304 4.30 -17.67 8.34
C LEU A 304 5.25 -18.60 7.56
N VAL A 305 5.76 -19.64 8.20
CA VAL A 305 6.47 -20.74 7.54
C VAL A 305 5.52 -21.93 7.44
N SER A 306 5.16 -22.28 6.20
CA SER A 306 4.29 -23.42 5.91
C SER A 306 5.03 -24.52 5.16
N ASP A 307 4.54 -25.75 5.27
CA ASP A 307 4.99 -26.86 4.42
C ASP A 307 4.40 -26.77 2.99
N ASP A 308 4.78 -27.72 2.14
CA ASP A 308 4.31 -27.79 0.74
C ASP A 308 2.80 -28.07 0.62
N GLU A 309 2.16 -28.56 1.69
CA GLU A 309 0.71 -28.77 1.79
C GLU A 309 -0.03 -27.53 2.30
N GLY A 310 0.70 -26.45 2.61
CA GLY A 310 0.16 -25.19 3.13
C GLY A 310 -0.14 -25.19 4.62
N ARG A 311 0.26 -26.25 5.37
CA ARG A 311 0.09 -26.29 6.83
C ARG A 311 1.12 -25.38 7.50
N GLU A 312 0.64 -24.56 8.43
CA GLU A 312 1.48 -23.68 9.24
C GLU A 312 2.38 -24.50 10.17
N LEU A 313 3.70 -24.35 10.03
CA LEU A 313 4.71 -24.95 10.91
C LEU A 313 5.19 -23.95 11.96
N HIS A 314 5.37 -22.69 11.55
CA HIS A 314 5.79 -21.61 12.43
C HIS A 314 5.09 -20.31 12.06
N ARG A 315 4.88 -19.47 13.07
CA ARG A 315 4.38 -18.11 12.97
C ARG A 315 5.26 -17.22 13.83
N ALA A 316 5.72 -16.11 13.27
CA ALA A 316 6.52 -15.13 13.98
C ALA A 316 5.95 -13.72 13.81
N LYS A 317 5.72 -13.03 14.92
CA LYS A 317 5.16 -11.67 14.98
C LYS A 317 6.22 -10.57 14.93
N ASN A 318 7.48 -10.91 15.21
CA ASN A 318 8.59 -9.98 15.34
C ASN A 318 9.91 -10.65 14.94
N ILE A 319 10.98 -9.84 14.81
CA ILE A 319 12.29 -10.35 14.38
C ILE A 319 12.95 -11.29 15.42
N GLN A 320 12.57 -11.19 16.70
CA GLN A 320 13.05 -12.07 17.76
C GLN A 320 12.51 -13.49 17.54
N GLU A 321 11.22 -13.63 17.23
CA GLU A 321 10.58 -14.90 16.91
C GLU A 321 11.13 -15.49 15.59
N ILE A 322 11.34 -14.65 14.56
CA ILE A 322 12.01 -15.10 13.31
C ILE A 322 13.42 -15.62 13.64
N CYS A 323 14.18 -14.92 14.50
CA CYS A 323 15.50 -15.38 14.94
C CYS A 323 15.42 -16.73 15.68
N GLY A 324 14.36 -16.96 16.45
CA GLY A 324 14.07 -18.25 17.08
C GLY A 324 13.90 -19.38 16.07
N ILE A 325 13.13 -19.15 14.99
CA ILE A 325 12.97 -20.11 13.88
C ILE A 325 14.32 -20.40 13.22
N LEU A 326 15.14 -19.37 12.97
CA LEU A 326 16.47 -19.51 12.38
C LEU A 326 17.43 -20.33 13.26
N LEU A 327 17.35 -20.18 14.59
CA LEU A 327 18.13 -20.99 15.53
C LEU A 327 17.73 -22.47 15.49
N GLN A 328 16.44 -22.77 15.31
CA GLN A 328 15.97 -24.14 15.10
C GLN A 328 16.51 -24.70 13.78
N ALA A 329 16.46 -23.89 12.71
CA ALA A 329 16.99 -24.22 11.40
C ALA A 329 18.52 -24.39 11.36
N GLU A 330 19.26 -23.92 12.36
CA GLU A 330 20.72 -24.08 12.43
C GLU A 330 21.15 -25.46 12.93
N LYS A 331 20.28 -26.19 13.64
CA LYS A 331 20.61 -27.48 14.28
C LYS A 331 21.02 -28.56 13.27
N ASP A 332 21.69 -29.58 13.79
CA ASP A 332 22.28 -30.69 13.02
C ASP A 332 21.42 -31.95 13.05
N ASN A 333 20.11 -31.78 12.82
CA ASN A 333 19.14 -32.88 12.75
C ASN A 333 18.30 -32.81 11.45
N GLU A 334 17.45 -33.83 11.23
CA GLU A 334 16.66 -33.95 10.00
C GLU A 334 15.59 -32.86 9.89
N GLU A 335 14.89 -32.55 10.99
CA GLU A 335 13.86 -31.50 11.03
C GLU A 335 14.45 -30.13 10.64
N ALA A 336 15.61 -29.77 11.17
CA ALA A 336 16.31 -28.54 10.82
C ALA A 336 16.76 -28.52 9.35
N ARG A 337 17.11 -29.67 8.75
CA ARG A 337 17.39 -29.75 7.30
C ARG A 337 16.15 -29.44 6.48
N ARG A 338 14.98 -30.00 6.84
CA ARG A 338 13.71 -29.70 6.16
C ARG A 338 13.31 -28.24 6.31
N LEU A 339 13.42 -27.69 7.52
CA LEU A 339 13.16 -26.27 7.77
C LEU A 339 14.08 -25.35 6.95
N ARG A 340 15.38 -25.68 6.83
CA ARG A 340 16.30 -24.93 5.96
C ARG A 340 15.85 -24.92 4.50
N GLN A 341 15.43 -26.06 3.95
CA GLN A 341 14.95 -26.15 2.57
C GLN A 341 13.70 -25.29 2.34
N LEU A 342 12.77 -25.28 3.30
CA LEU A 342 11.60 -24.40 3.26
C LEU A 342 12.03 -22.93 3.29
N LEU A 343 12.91 -22.54 4.21
CA LEU A 343 13.38 -21.16 4.33
C LEU A 343 14.20 -20.69 3.10
N GLU A 344 14.88 -21.59 2.39
CA GLU A 344 15.54 -21.29 1.12
C GLU A 344 14.53 -20.82 0.06
N ASN A 345 13.39 -21.51 -0.07
CA ASN A 345 12.31 -21.10 -0.98
C ASN A 345 11.76 -19.69 -0.64
N TYR A 346 11.70 -19.37 0.66
CA TYR A 346 11.30 -18.04 1.12
C TYR A 346 12.35 -16.97 0.78
N GLY A 347 13.63 -17.31 0.87
CA GLY A 347 14.74 -16.47 0.42
C GLY A 347 14.69 -16.19 -1.08
N ASP A 348 14.49 -17.24 -1.89
CA ASP A 348 14.38 -17.15 -3.36
C ASP A 348 13.19 -16.27 -3.80
N LYS A 349 12.10 -16.27 -3.01
CA LYS A 349 10.91 -15.43 -3.22
C LYS A 349 10.96 -14.06 -2.52
N ASP A 350 12.10 -13.66 -1.97
CA ASP A 350 12.30 -12.36 -1.29
C ASP A 350 11.32 -12.10 -0.12
N LYS A 351 10.82 -13.17 0.53
CA LYS A 351 9.81 -13.06 1.60
C LYS A 351 10.35 -12.42 2.87
N PHE A 352 11.61 -12.68 3.23
CA PHE A 352 12.25 -12.05 4.39
C PHE A 352 12.37 -10.53 4.22
N SER A 353 12.93 -10.06 3.10
CA SER A 353 13.11 -8.63 2.90
C SER A 353 11.79 -7.90 2.78
N THR A 354 10.79 -8.51 2.11
CA THR A 354 9.44 -7.96 2.00
C THR A 354 8.78 -7.83 3.37
N TRP A 355 8.82 -8.88 4.20
CA TRP A 355 8.28 -8.84 5.57
C TRP A 355 8.98 -7.77 6.41
N LEU A 356 10.32 -7.74 6.41
CA LEU A 356 11.09 -6.73 7.15
C LEU A 356 10.71 -5.31 6.74
N TYR A 357 10.49 -5.07 5.45
CA TYR A 357 10.05 -3.78 4.95
C TYR A 357 8.64 -3.38 5.38
N MET A 358 7.70 -4.33 5.38
CA MET A 358 6.32 -4.10 5.83
C MET A 358 6.23 -3.82 7.34
N HIS A 359 7.20 -4.33 8.11
CA HIS A 359 7.31 -4.16 9.57
C HIS A 359 8.36 -3.11 9.96
N SER A 360 8.58 -2.10 9.12
CA SER A 360 9.40 -0.92 9.42
C SER A 360 10.92 -1.15 9.60
N TYR A 361 11.44 -2.31 9.18
CA TYR A 361 12.88 -2.63 9.14
C TYR A 361 13.52 -2.35 7.76
N ARG A 362 13.30 -1.15 7.22
CA ARG A 362 13.73 -0.74 5.86
C ARG A 362 15.20 -1.09 5.55
N GLU A 363 16.13 -0.62 6.37
CA GLU A 363 17.58 -0.81 6.12
C GLU A 363 18.03 -2.27 6.22
N LEU A 364 17.36 -3.05 7.07
CA LEU A 364 17.61 -4.48 7.20
C LEU A 364 17.05 -5.22 5.98
N GLY A 365 15.86 -4.84 5.51
CA GLY A 365 15.29 -5.29 4.24
C GLY A 365 16.22 -5.02 3.07
N ASP A 366 16.75 -3.80 2.93
CA ASP A 366 17.71 -3.43 1.88
C ASP A 366 18.98 -4.30 1.89
N ARG A 367 19.56 -4.51 3.07
CA ARG A 367 20.76 -5.34 3.23
C ARG A 367 20.53 -6.79 2.82
N LEU A 368 19.32 -7.31 3.02
CA LEU A 368 18.95 -8.70 2.78
C LEU A 368 18.33 -8.95 1.38
N ARG A 369 18.06 -7.88 0.62
CA ARG A 369 17.41 -7.95 -0.71
C ARG A 369 18.38 -8.38 -1.82
N PRO A 370 17.84 -9.10 -2.82
CA PRO A 370 17.76 -10.55 -2.73
C PRO A 370 19.17 -11.14 -2.66
N ARG A 371 19.47 -11.88 -1.59
CA ARG A 371 20.71 -12.65 -1.47
C ARG A 371 20.42 -14.13 -1.63
N ARG A 372 21.04 -14.75 -2.65
CA ARG A 372 20.88 -16.17 -3.01
C ARG A 372 21.78 -17.13 -2.23
N SER A 373 22.17 -16.76 -1.01
CA SER A 373 22.83 -17.72 -0.11
C SER A 373 21.87 -18.89 0.12
N ARG A 374 22.40 -20.10 0.31
CA ARG A 374 21.59 -21.32 0.49
C ARG A 374 22.03 -22.08 1.73
N GLY A 375 21.18 -23.01 2.19
CA GLY A 375 21.46 -23.88 3.32
C GLY A 375 21.85 -23.12 4.56
N ARG A 376 22.90 -23.60 5.23
CA ARG A 376 23.41 -22.98 6.46
C ARG A 376 23.89 -21.56 6.25
N GLU A 377 24.44 -21.23 5.08
CA GLU A 377 24.95 -19.88 4.80
C GLU A 377 23.83 -18.84 4.86
N LEU A 378 22.66 -19.16 4.28
CA LEU A 378 21.46 -18.32 4.38
C LEU A 378 21.05 -18.11 5.83
N ILE A 379 20.97 -19.19 6.61
CA ILE A 379 20.56 -19.12 8.02
C ILE A 379 21.53 -18.26 8.83
N THR A 380 22.85 -18.49 8.68
CA THR A 380 23.88 -17.70 9.37
C THR A 380 23.80 -16.22 9.01
N LEU A 381 23.61 -15.91 7.72
CA LEU A 381 23.49 -14.54 7.22
C LEU A 381 22.26 -13.84 7.82
N LEU A 382 21.08 -14.47 7.74
CA LEU A 382 19.84 -13.91 8.28
C LEU A 382 19.97 -13.71 9.79
N LYS A 383 20.38 -14.74 10.51
CA LYS A 383 20.53 -14.72 11.98
C LYS A 383 21.46 -13.59 12.42
N ARG A 384 22.65 -13.48 11.81
CA ARG A 384 23.61 -12.42 12.15
C ARG A 384 23.02 -11.03 11.98
N ASN A 385 22.30 -10.79 10.88
CA ASN A 385 21.71 -9.48 10.62
C ASN A 385 20.54 -9.18 11.57
N LEU A 386 19.68 -10.16 11.86
CA LEU A 386 18.59 -10.00 12.84
C LEU A 386 19.13 -9.75 14.25
N GLN A 387 20.14 -10.51 14.69
CA GLN A 387 20.75 -10.33 16.02
C GLN A 387 21.38 -8.94 16.20
N VAL A 388 22.06 -8.43 15.16
CA VAL A 388 22.60 -7.06 15.18
C VAL A 388 21.48 -6.04 15.29
N GLU A 389 20.36 -6.24 14.59
CA GLU A 389 19.22 -5.33 14.64
C GLU A 389 18.52 -5.36 16.02
N ILE A 390 18.27 -6.56 16.55
CA ILE A 390 17.70 -6.77 17.90
C ILE A 390 18.53 -6.04 18.95
N ALA A 391 19.86 -6.17 18.91
CA ALA A 391 20.76 -5.51 19.87
C ALA A 391 20.77 -3.97 19.77
N ARG A 392 20.24 -3.39 18.69
CA ARG A 392 20.12 -1.93 18.51
C ARG A 392 18.78 -1.38 18.99
N LEU A 393 17.74 -2.20 19.09
CA LEU A 393 16.37 -1.75 19.36
C LEU A 393 16.28 -0.93 20.66
N ASP A 394 16.93 -1.37 21.73
CA ASP A 394 16.90 -0.68 23.03
C ASP A 394 17.70 0.63 23.06
N ARG A 395 18.44 0.93 21.99
CA ARG A 395 19.25 2.14 21.83
C ARG A 395 18.75 3.03 20.68
N THR A 396 17.53 2.78 20.22
CA THR A 396 16.89 3.48 19.10
C THR A 396 15.58 4.11 19.57
N PRO A 397 15.61 5.25 20.30
CA PRO A 397 14.41 5.88 20.81
C PRO A 397 13.56 6.49 19.69
N LEU A 398 12.25 6.58 19.92
CA LEU A 398 11.41 7.53 19.20
C LEU A 398 11.67 8.92 19.80
N ALA A 399 12.20 9.83 19.00
CA ALA A 399 12.35 11.24 19.39
C ALA A 399 11.06 11.98 19.03
N MET A 400 10.32 12.47 20.04
CA MET A 400 9.05 13.19 19.83
C MET A 400 8.96 14.36 20.81
N GLY A 401 8.79 15.58 20.29
CA GLY A 401 8.65 16.78 21.14
C GLY A 401 9.87 17.09 22.03
N GLY A 402 11.06 16.62 21.66
CA GLY A 402 12.27 16.74 22.49
C GLY A 402 12.41 15.63 23.55
N GLU A 403 11.39 14.80 23.74
CA GLU A 403 11.46 13.60 24.59
C GLU A 403 12.04 12.41 23.80
N LYS A 404 12.76 11.52 24.51
CA LYS A 404 13.27 10.25 23.97
C LYS A 404 12.47 9.11 24.58
N ILE A 405 11.73 8.40 23.74
CA ILE A 405 10.80 7.35 24.13
C ILE A 405 11.42 5.99 23.80
N PHE A 406 11.63 5.16 24.83
CA PHE A 406 12.23 3.83 24.67
C PHE A 406 11.20 2.72 24.87
N HIS A 407 10.24 2.89 25.76
CA HIS A 407 9.27 1.85 26.12
C HIS A 407 7.83 2.34 25.99
N LEU A 408 6.90 1.38 25.95
CA LEU A 408 5.48 1.67 25.79
C LEU A 408 4.89 2.58 26.90
N PRO A 409 5.27 2.45 28.18
CA PRO A 409 4.86 3.41 29.22
C PRO A 409 5.38 4.83 28.98
N ASP A 410 6.58 4.98 28.42
CA ASP A 410 7.15 6.30 28.09
C ASP A 410 6.34 6.96 26.96
N LEU A 411 5.91 6.17 25.97
CA LEU A 411 5.05 6.65 24.89
C LEU A 411 3.73 7.17 25.45
N LEU A 412 3.09 6.42 26.35
CA LEU A 412 1.84 6.84 26.98
C LEU A 412 2.02 8.13 27.79
N ALA A 413 3.12 8.26 28.54
CA ALA A 413 3.43 9.47 29.29
C ALA A 413 3.61 10.68 28.36
N ALA A 414 4.39 10.53 27.29
CA ALA A 414 4.61 11.56 26.28
C ALA A 414 3.31 11.98 25.58
N LEU A 415 2.44 11.03 25.22
CA LEU A 415 1.14 11.33 24.62
C LEU A 415 0.22 12.13 25.57
N ARG A 416 0.34 11.94 26.88
CA ARG A 416 -0.43 12.69 27.89
C ARG A 416 0.14 14.10 28.13
N SER A 417 1.46 14.27 28.07
CA SER A 417 2.15 15.53 28.38
C SER A 417 2.23 16.48 27.19
N LEU A 418 2.51 15.96 25.99
CA LEU A 418 2.85 16.78 24.84
C LEU A 418 1.62 17.50 24.24
N PRO A 419 1.81 18.69 23.64
CA PRO A 419 0.77 19.36 22.89
C PRO A 419 0.31 18.52 21.68
N PRO A 420 -1.00 18.47 21.35
CA PRO A 420 -1.51 17.74 20.20
C PRO A 420 -0.81 18.05 18.88
N GLU A 421 -0.43 19.30 18.65
CA GLU A 421 0.24 19.79 17.44
C GLU A 421 1.64 19.20 17.31
N THR A 422 2.25 18.81 18.43
CA THR A 422 3.55 18.11 18.45
C THR A 422 3.39 16.63 18.13
N ILE A 423 2.28 16.01 18.54
CA ILE A 423 1.99 14.58 18.32
C ILE A 423 1.49 14.33 16.90
N GLN A 424 0.66 15.22 16.38
CA GLN A 424 -0.08 15.03 15.13
C GLN A 424 0.82 14.60 13.95
N PRO A 425 1.98 15.25 13.67
CA PRO A 425 2.85 14.82 12.57
C PRO A 425 3.39 13.38 12.72
N TYR A 426 3.53 12.87 13.95
CA TYR A 426 4.02 11.51 14.19
C TYR A 426 2.92 10.47 13.99
N SER A 427 1.67 10.82 14.26
CA SER A 427 0.50 9.99 13.94
C SER A 427 0.21 10.02 12.45
N ASP A 428 0.06 11.22 11.88
CA ASP A 428 -0.35 11.41 10.47
C ASP A 428 0.63 10.82 9.46
N ASN A 429 1.90 10.68 9.82
CA ASN A 429 2.95 10.10 8.97
C ASN A 429 3.32 8.66 9.37
N ASP A 430 2.48 7.99 10.17
CA ASP A 430 2.65 6.60 10.61
C ASP A 430 3.97 6.31 11.35
N ILE A 431 4.57 7.34 11.97
CA ILE A 431 5.87 7.24 12.66
C ILE A 431 5.73 6.44 13.96
N ILE A 432 4.65 6.68 14.71
CA ILE A 432 4.38 6.00 15.99
C ILE A 432 4.16 4.50 15.74
N SER A 433 3.26 4.13 14.82
CA SER A 433 3.00 2.71 14.49
C SER A 433 4.23 2.03 13.92
N SER A 434 5.00 2.70 13.06
CA SER A 434 6.26 2.17 12.54
C SER A 434 7.28 1.89 13.64
N TRP A 435 7.35 2.74 14.66
CA TRP A 435 8.21 2.51 15.82
C TRP A 435 7.71 1.33 16.65
N LEU A 436 6.39 1.21 16.85
CA LEU A 436 5.78 0.11 17.59
C LEU A 436 6.00 -1.27 16.93
N ASP A 437 5.93 -1.37 15.59
CA ASP A 437 6.31 -2.60 14.87
C ASP A 437 7.73 -3.04 15.25
N ARG A 438 8.67 -2.09 15.28
CA ARG A 438 10.07 -2.38 15.62
C ARG A 438 10.27 -2.76 17.08
N ARG A 439 9.40 -2.30 17.97
CA ARG A 439 9.42 -2.69 19.39
C ARG A 439 8.66 -3.99 19.66
N GLY A 440 8.09 -4.62 18.63
CA GLY A 440 7.39 -5.90 18.75
C GLY A 440 5.96 -5.78 19.26
N TYR A 441 5.29 -4.64 19.00
CA TYR A 441 3.88 -4.42 19.33
C TYR A 441 3.01 -4.30 18.06
N PRO A 442 3.00 -5.32 17.16
CA PRO A 442 2.37 -5.22 15.85
C PRO A 442 0.85 -5.03 15.92
N GLU A 443 0.17 -5.57 16.95
CA GLU A 443 -1.28 -5.41 17.08
C GLU A 443 -1.68 -3.99 17.48
N LEU A 444 -0.96 -3.37 18.43
CA LEU A 444 -1.14 -1.96 18.75
C LEU A 444 -0.75 -1.07 17.57
N ALA A 445 0.34 -1.40 16.87
CA ALA A 445 0.74 -0.66 15.68
C ALA A 445 -0.35 -0.69 14.61
N GLU A 446 -0.99 -1.85 14.37
CA GLU A 446 -2.09 -1.97 13.40
C GLU A 446 -3.32 -1.14 13.79
N GLU A 447 -3.67 -1.07 15.07
CA GLU A 447 -4.80 -0.24 15.51
C GLU A 447 -4.53 1.27 15.37
N LEU A 448 -3.26 1.69 15.46
CA LEU A 448 -2.87 3.10 15.33
C LEU A 448 -2.61 3.54 13.89
N ARG A 449 -2.59 2.65 12.90
CA ARG A 449 -1.95 2.88 11.59
C ARG A 449 -2.83 3.47 10.49
N PRO A 450 -2.47 4.67 10.02
CA PRO A 450 -2.34 5.84 10.87
C PRO A 450 -3.73 6.35 11.29
N ILE A 451 -3.85 6.83 12.53
CA ILE A 451 -4.99 7.62 12.96
C ILE A 451 -4.72 9.07 12.57
N HIS A 452 -5.59 9.60 11.72
CA HIS A 452 -5.60 11.00 11.34
C HIS A 452 -6.53 11.80 12.24
N GLY A 453 -6.13 13.01 12.57
CA GLY A 453 -6.95 13.92 13.37
C GLY A 453 -6.19 15.17 13.77
N SER A 454 -6.78 15.98 14.64
CA SER A 454 -6.13 17.17 15.17
C SER A 454 -6.59 17.46 16.60
N GLY A 455 -5.83 18.29 17.31
CA GLY A 455 -6.21 18.79 18.63
C GLY A 455 -6.39 17.69 19.68
N THR A 456 -7.15 18.03 20.73
CA THR A 456 -7.31 17.18 21.92
C THR A 456 -7.95 15.84 21.61
N GLU A 457 -8.83 15.75 20.61
CA GLU A 457 -9.51 14.52 20.22
C GLU A 457 -8.52 13.46 19.73
N LEU A 458 -7.63 13.82 18.78
CA LEU A 458 -6.56 12.92 18.33
C LEU A 458 -5.74 12.40 19.51
N ARG A 459 -5.28 13.32 20.37
CA ARG A 459 -4.46 12.94 21.54
C ARG A 459 -5.21 11.97 22.45
N GLN A 460 -6.49 12.23 22.74
CA GLN A 460 -7.30 11.38 23.60
C GLN A 460 -7.46 9.98 23.01
N THR A 461 -7.78 9.87 21.72
CA THR A 461 -7.88 8.59 21.02
C THR A 461 -6.57 7.80 21.10
N LEU A 462 -5.43 8.44 20.83
CA LEU A 462 -4.12 7.78 20.93
C LEU A 462 -3.82 7.29 22.35
N VAL A 463 -4.10 8.11 23.37
CA VAL A 463 -3.89 7.74 24.78
C VAL A 463 -4.75 6.55 25.17
N GLU A 464 -6.03 6.54 24.82
CA GLU A 464 -6.97 5.45 25.14
C GLU A 464 -6.53 4.13 24.52
N ILE A 465 -6.14 4.15 23.24
CA ILE A 465 -5.68 2.95 22.53
C ILE A 465 -4.40 2.40 23.15
N VAL A 466 -3.40 3.26 23.40
CA VAL A 466 -2.12 2.83 23.99
C VAL A 466 -2.30 2.30 25.41
N ASP A 467 -3.10 2.96 26.25
CA ASP A 467 -3.39 2.53 27.63
C ASP A 467 -4.11 1.18 27.68
N LYS A 468 -5.09 0.99 26.78
CA LYS A 468 -5.77 -0.30 26.58
C LYS A 468 -4.78 -1.42 26.25
N TRP A 469 -3.89 -1.19 25.28
CA TRP A 469 -2.94 -2.22 24.84
C TRP A 469 -1.85 -2.50 25.87
N ILE A 470 -1.40 -1.51 26.65
CA ILE A 470 -0.49 -1.76 27.78
C ILE A 470 -1.09 -2.78 28.75
N THR A 471 -2.39 -2.69 29.02
CA THR A 471 -3.10 -3.63 29.88
C THR A 471 -3.15 -5.02 29.23
N VAL A 472 -3.54 -5.11 27.95
CA VAL A 472 -3.61 -6.38 27.21
C VAL A 472 -2.25 -7.09 27.16
N TYR A 473 -1.15 -6.38 26.89
CA TYR A 473 0.18 -6.97 26.84
C TYR A 473 0.64 -7.44 28.23
N ARG A 474 0.40 -6.67 29.29
CA ARG A 474 0.72 -7.08 30.67
C ARG A 474 -0.04 -8.34 31.11
N GLU A 475 -1.31 -8.46 30.72
CA GLU A 475 -2.10 -9.66 30.99
C GLU A 475 -1.62 -10.88 30.19
N ARG A 476 -1.03 -10.67 29.01
CA ARG A 476 -0.46 -11.74 28.19
C ARG A 476 0.86 -12.23 28.77
N ASP A 477 1.73 -11.32 29.22
CA ASP A 477 3.03 -11.64 29.81
C ASP A 477 2.91 -12.30 31.20
N SER A 478 1.78 -12.12 31.88
CA SER A 478 1.50 -12.74 33.19
C SER A 478 0.82 -14.11 33.10
N ARG A 479 0.47 -14.59 31.89
CA ARG A 479 -0.03 -15.96 31.69
C ARG A 479 1.15 -16.94 31.65
N PRO A 480 1.09 -18.03 32.44
CA PRO A 480 2.18 -18.99 32.59
C PRO A 480 2.49 -19.80 31.34
#